data_AF-A0A1Z8WT80-F1
#
_entry.id   AF-A0A1Z8WT80-F1
#
_cell.length_a   1.000
_cell.length_b   1.000
_cell.length_c   1.000
_cell.angle_alpha   90.00
_cell.angle_beta   90.00
_cell.angle_gamma   90.00
#
_symmetry.space_group_name_H-M   'P 1'
#
loop_
_entity.id
_entity.type
_entity.pdbx_description
1 polymer ?
#
loop_
_entity_poly.entity_id
_entity_poly.type
_entity_poly.pdbx_seq_one_letter_code
_entity_poly.pdbx_strand_id
1 'polypeptide(L)' 'MKKWMVYFKNSDGSREGNEPIVAPSREEALRLYRFFFNVPAEINCRAIPIIDRDFQFRRK' A
#
# COMPACT_ATOMS: atom_id res chain seq x y z
N MET A 1 14.45 1.34 -2.81
CA MET A 1 13.00 1.20 -3.07
C MET A 1 12.25 1.20 -1.75
N LYS A 2 11.00 1.69 -1.70
CA LYS A 2 10.18 1.76 -0.48
C LYS A 2 9.04 0.74 -0.55
N LYS A 3 8.60 0.24 0.61
CA LYS A 3 7.41 -0.60 0.75
C LYS A 3 6.20 0.26 1.10
N TRP A 4 5.07 0.00 0.47
CA TRP A 4 3.82 0.71 0.66
C TRP A 4 2.72 -0.29 0.99
N MET A 5 1.94 -0.06 2.04
CA MET A 5 0.70 -0.79 2.26
C MET A 5 -0.40 -0.08 1.49
N VAL A 6 -0.99 -0.76 0.50
CA VAL A 6 -2.11 -0.24 -0.28
C VAL A 6 -3.39 -0.94 0.17
N TYR A 7 -4.47 -0.19 0.31
CA TYR A 7 -5.80 -0.69 0.67
C TYR A 7 -6.88 0.23 0.09
N PHE A 8 -8.11 -0.26 -0.01
CA PHE A 8 -9.29 0.58 -0.26
C PHE A 8 -10.33 0.38 0.85
N LYS A 9 -11.36 1.23 0.86
CA LYS A 9 -12.51 1.06 1.74
C LYS A 9 -13.67 0.48 0.95
N ASN A 10 -14.30 -0.55 1.46
CA ASN A 10 -15.54 -1.09 0.91
C ASN A 10 -16.76 -0.23 1.35
N SER A 11 -17.96 -0.66 0.98
CA SER A 11 -19.21 0.06 1.27
C SER A 11 -19.55 0.18 2.77
N ASP A 12 -19.08 -0.76 3.60
CA ASP A 12 -19.26 -0.72 5.05
C ASP A 12 -18.18 0.13 5.77
N GLY A 13 -17.19 0.63 5.01
CA GLY A 13 -16.13 1.50 5.50
C GLY A 13 -14.93 0.77 6.13
N SER A 14 -14.95 -0.56 6.18
CA SER A 14 -13.80 -1.38 6.55
C SER A 14 -12.71 -1.37 5.46
N ARG A 15 -11.51 -1.82 5.83
CA ARG A 15 -10.36 -1.87 4.91
C ARG A 15 -10.33 -3.21 4.19
N GLU A 16 -10.22 -3.15 2.87
CA GLU A 16 -10.12 -4.31 2.01
C GLU A 16 -8.88 -4.20 1.08
N GLY A 17 -8.36 -5.35 0.67
CA GLY A 17 -7.22 -5.46 -0.23
C GLY A 17 -5.90 -4.90 0.34
N ASN A 18 -5.57 -5.25 1.59
CA ASN A 18 -4.37 -4.79 2.29
C ASN A 18 -3.10 -5.45 1.75
N GLU A 19 -2.51 -4.89 0.69
CA GLU A 19 -1.39 -5.50 -0.02
C GLU A 19 -0.10 -4.67 0.09
N PRO A 20 1.05 -5.29 0.39
CA PRO A 20 2.35 -4.62 0.36
C PRO A 20 2.87 -4.51 -1.07
N ILE A 21 3.07 -3.28 -1.54
CA ILE A 21 3.60 -2.94 -2.86
C ILE A 21 4.99 -2.31 -2.74
N VAL A 22 5.96 -2.83 -3.50
CA VAL A 22 7.30 -2.23 -3.60
C VAL A 22 7.30 -1.24 -4.77
N ALA A 23 7.53 0.03 -4.48
CA ALA A 23 7.53 1.08 -5.50
C ALA A 23 8.44 2.26 -5.11
N PRO A 24 8.95 3.03 -6.09
CA PRO A 24 9.75 4.22 -5.82
C PRO A 24 8.94 5.37 -5.18
N SER A 25 7.64 5.48 -5.50
CA SER A 25 6.75 6.54 -5.01
C SER A 25 5.39 6.00 -4.61
N ARG A 26 4.59 6.87 -3.97
CA ARG A 26 3.22 6.55 -3.54
C ARG A 26 2.31 6.33 -4.75
N GLU A 27 2.45 7.20 -5.75
CA GLU A 27 1.67 7.21 -6.98
C GLU A 27 1.92 5.92 -7.76
N GLU A 28 3.18 5.50 -7.83
CA GLU A 28 3.58 4.27 -8.50
C GLU A 28 3.06 3.04 -7.75
N ALA A 29 3.07 3.05 -6.40
CA ALA A 29 2.46 1.97 -5.62
C ALA A 29 0.97 1.81 -5.90
N LEU A 30 0.23 2.92 -6.00
CA LEU A 30 -1.19 2.92 -6.34
C LEU A 30 -1.43 2.42 -7.77
N ARG A 31 -0.60 2.85 -8.73
CA ARG A 31 -0.67 2.42 -10.12
C ARG A 31 -0.45 0.92 -10.27
N LEU A 32 0.60 0.40 -9.63
CA LEU A 32 0.92 -1.03 -9.62
C LEU A 32 -0.17 -1.86 -8.95
N TYR A 33 -0.66 -1.41 -7.78
CA TYR A 33 -1.76 -2.07 -7.09
C TYR A 33 -3.00 -2.21 -7.99
N ARG A 34 -3.43 -1.11 -8.62
CA ARG A 34 -4.59 -1.15 -9.52
C ARG A 34 -4.39 -2.09 -10.70
N PHE A 35 -3.20 -2.07 -11.28
CA PHE A 35 -2.85 -2.93 -12.42
C PHE A 35 -2.87 -4.42 -12.04
N PHE A 36 -2.26 -4.80 -10.92
CA PHE A 36 -2.18 -6.21 -10.51
C PHE A 36 -3.49 -6.79 -10.00
N PHE A 37 -4.27 -5.99 -9.28
CA PHE A 37 -5.52 -6.42 -8.65
C PHE A 37 -6.76 -6.02 -9.44
N ASN A 38 -6.59 -5.50 -10.66
CA ASN A 38 -7.65 -5.06 -11.57
C ASN A 38 -8.67 -4.14 -10.89
N VAL A 39 -8.19 -3.19 -10.08
CA VAL A 39 -9.03 -2.31 -9.25
C VAL A 39 -9.48 -1.10 -10.08
N PRO A 40 -10.80 -0.91 -10.29
CA PRO A 40 -11.33 0.21 -11.07
C PRO A 40 -10.90 1.58 -10.54
N ALA A 41 -10.72 2.54 -11.44
CA ALA A 41 -10.19 3.88 -11.11
C ALA A 41 -11.09 4.64 -10.13
N GLU A 42 -12.39 4.35 -10.13
CA GLU A 42 -13.41 4.94 -9.27
C GLU A 42 -13.24 4.55 -7.80
N ILE A 43 -12.61 3.40 -7.53
CA ILE A 43 -12.32 2.96 -6.17
C ILE A 43 -11.19 3.80 -5.59
N ASN A 44 -11.44 4.46 -4.46
CA ASN A 44 -10.45 5.30 -3.79
C ASN A 44 -9.46 4.45 -2.98
N CYS A 45 -8.32 4.12 -3.57
CA CYS A 45 -7.22 3.43 -2.90
C CYS A 45 -6.34 4.39 -2.10
N ARG A 46 -5.83 3.93 -0.96
CA ARG A 46 -4.87 4.63 -0.10
C ARG A 46 -3.58 3.83 -0.03
N ALA A 47 -2.44 4.54 -0.07
CA ALA A 47 -1.11 3.96 0.08
C ALA A 47 -0.41 4.64 1.25
N ILE A 48 0.07 3.86 2.21
CA ILE A 48 0.84 4.33 3.38
C ILE A 48 2.22 3.67 3.39
N PRO A 49 3.29 4.39 3.77
CA PRO A 49 4.62 3.79 3.82
C PRO A 49 4.70 2.74 4.93
N ILE A 50 5.25 1.57 4.62
CA ILE A 50 5.59 0.54 5.62
C ILE A 50 6.98 0.87 6.16
N ILE A 51 7.06 1.10 7.46
CA ILE A 51 8.31 1.36 8.17
C ILE A 51 8.68 0.06 8.90
N ASP A 52 9.62 -0.70 8.35
CA ASP A 52 10.17 -1.90 8.99
C ASP A 52 10.93 -1.46 10.27
N ARG A 53 10.35 -1.69 11.44
CA ARG A 53 10.95 -1.33 12.74
C ARG A 53 12.12 -2.24 13.15
N ASP A 54 12.39 -3.31 12.40
CA ASP A 54 13.49 -4.25 12.68
C ASP A 54 14.89 -3.61 12.55
N PHE A 55 15.01 -2.45 11.91
CA PHE A 55 16.28 -1.71 11.79
C PHE A 55 16.66 -0.88 13.02
N GLN A 56 15.77 -0.67 13.99
CA GLN A 56 16.06 0.20 15.15
C GLN A 56 16.63 -0.52 16.37
N PHE A 57 16.50 -1.84 16.49
CA PHE A 57 16.94 -2.58 17.68
C PHE A 57 18.32 -3.25 17.56
N ARG A 58 19.00 -3.14 16.42
CA ARG A 58 20.40 -3.61 16.25
C ARG A 58 21.45 -2.58 16.66
N ARG A 59 21.17 -1.81 17.70
CA ARG A 59 22.18 -1.04 18.44
C ARG A 59 22.07 -1.41 19.91
N LYS A 60 22.76 -2.49 20.28
CA LYS A 60 23.41 -2.70 21.57
C LYS A 60 24.38 -3.86 21.42
#